data_AF-A0A1C3E5V4-F1
#
_entry.id   AF-A0A1C3E5V4-F1
#
_cell.length_a   1.000
_cell.length_b   1.000
_cell.length_c   1.000
_cell.angle_alpha   90.00
_cell.angle_beta   90.00
_cell.angle_gamma   90.00
#
_symmetry.space_group_name_H-M   'P 1'
#
loop_
_entity.id
_entity.type
_entity.pdbx_description
1 polymer ?
#
loop_
_entity_poly.entity_id
_entity_poly.type
_entity_poly.pdbx_seq_one_letter_code
_entity_poly.pdbx_strand_id
1 'polypeptide(L)'
;MPRFALLEHDWPANHGDFLLEVPGLTSRDGLGLCWTWRFPGDRKVWEKLFLQGGSIEAERNTDHRAHYLDYQGAVTPAADGTPRGFVTIVFQGEFQWAELLELSPLEGPPVLPDFLQIAFQVHPGTQTMAGQMQLLKSPTGWKITILPETNSRALKTD
;
A
#
# COMPACT_ATOMS: atom_id res chain seq x y z
N MET A 1 -9.09 6.63 -9.73
CA MET A 1 -7.73 7.14 -9.45
C MET A 1 -6.81 5.93 -9.23
N PRO A 2 -5.47 6.04 -9.13
CA PRO A 2 -4.68 4.88 -8.73
C PRO A 2 -5.08 4.43 -7.31
N ARG A 3 -5.04 3.12 -7.08
CA ARG A 3 -5.54 2.47 -5.86
C ARG A 3 -4.42 1.96 -4.98
N PHE A 4 -4.70 1.82 -3.69
CA PHE A 4 -3.80 1.17 -2.76
C PHE A 4 -4.56 0.17 -1.88
N ALA A 5 -3.84 -0.78 -1.31
CA ALA A 5 -4.37 -1.69 -0.30
C ALA A 5 -3.34 -1.92 0.82
N LEU A 6 -3.84 -2.02 2.05
CA LEU A 6 -3.14 -2.68 3.14
C LEU A 6 -3.77 -4.05 3.35
N LEU A 7 -2.95 -5.08 3.23
CA LEU A 7 -3.31 -6.47 3.40
C LEU A 7 -2.69 -7.01 4.68
N GLU A 8 -3.45 -7.81 5.43
CA GLU A 8 -2.92 -8.72 6.46
C GLU A 8 -2.63 -10.06 5.81
N HIS A 9 -1.43 -10.59 6.02
CA HIS A 9 -1.01 -11.88 5.51
C HIS A 9 -0.42 -12.73 6.64
N ASP A 10 -1.05 -13.87 6.92
CA ASP A 10 -0.74 -14.71 8.09
C ASP A 10 0.45 -15.68 7.93
N TRP A 11 1.23 -15.56 6.85
CA TRP A 11 2.33 -16.48 6.51
C TRP A 11 3.57 -15.76 5.96
N PRO A 12 4.81 -16.19 6.27
CA PRO A 12 5.19 -17.30 7.16
C PRO A 12 5.03 -16.94 8.64
N ALA A 13 4.90 -15.65 8.93
CA ALA A 13 4.41 -15.09 10.16
C ALA A 13 3.43 -13.96 9.79
N ASN A 14 2.56 -13.57 10.73
CA ASN A 14 1.64 -12.47 10.48
C ASN A 14 2.41 -11.18 10.17
N HIS A 15 2.04 -10.52 9.08
CA HIS A 15 2.64 -9.28 8.62
C HIS A 15 1.67 -8.49 7.74
N GLY A 16 1.98 -7.22 7.54
CA GLY A 16 1.24 -6.34 6.65
C GLY A 16 1.95 -6.23 5.30
N ASP A 17 1.18 -6.29 4.21
CA ASP A 17 1.65 -5.92 2.88
C ASP A 17 0.91 -4.65 2.43
N PHE A 18 1.67 -3.58 2.16
CA PHE A 18 1.16 -2.35 1.56
C PHE A 18 1.42 -2.36 0.06
N LEU A 19 0.34 -2.28 -0.73
CA LEU A 19 0.36 -2.31 -2.18
C LEU A 19 -0.06 -0.95 -2.72
N LEU A 20 0.67 -0.48 -3.72
CA LEU A 20 0.40 0.79 -4.38
C LEU A 20 0.39 0.61 -5.90
N GLU A 21 -0.76 0.85 -6.54
CA GLU A 21 -0.92 0.77 -7.99
C GLU A 21 -0.05 1.80 -8.71
N VAL A 22 0.73 1.37 -9.70
CA VAL A 22 1.64 2.26 -10.44
C VAL A 22 1.20 2.30 -11.90
N PRO A 23 0.63 3.43 -12.37
CA PRO A 23 0.27 3.58 -13.77
C PRO A 23 1.47 3.32 -14.70
N GLY A 24 1.27 2.51 -15.74
CA GLY A 24 2.32 2.17 -16.70
C GLY A 24 3.32 1.08 -16.22
N LEU A 25 3.27 0.65 -14.96
CA LEU A 25 4.04 -0.50 -14.50
C LEU A 25 3.30 -1.80 -14.86
N THR A 26 3.87 -2.57 -15.79
CA THR A 26 3.29 -3.84 -16.24
C THR A 26 4.29 -4.98 -16.19
N SER A 27 3.83 -6.19 -15.91
CA SER A 27 4.60 -7.41 -16.10
C SER A 27 4.79 -7.73 -17.60
N ARG A 28 5.61 -8.74 -17.90
CA ARG A 28 5.90 -9.16 -19.29
C ARG A 28 4.67 -9.58 -20.09
N ASP A 29 3.64 -10.08 -19.40
CA ASP A 29 2.33 -10.47 -19.95
C ASP A 29 1.35 -9.29 -20.05
N GLY A 30 1.79 -8.04 -19.79
CA GLY A 30 0.99 -6.83 -19.93
C GLY A 30 0.01 -6.57 -18.78
N LEU A 31 0.10 -7.31 -17.68
CA LEU A 31 -0.75 -7.10 -16.51
C LEU A 31 -0.20 -5.95 -15.65
N GLY A 32 -1.08 -5.10 -15.14
CA GLY A 32 -0.71 -4.02 -14.22
C GLY A 32 -0.10 -4.55 -12.91
N LEU A 33 0.89 -3.84 -12.40
CA LEU A 33 1.60 -4.17 -11.17
C LEU A 33 1.46 -3.07 -10.11
N CYS A 34 1.73 -3.47 -8.88
CA CYS A 34 1.81 -2.63 -7.70
C CYS A 34 3.21 -2.68 -7.14
N TRP A 35 3.74 -1.54 -6.70
CA TRP A 35 4.83 -1.57 -5.73
C TRP A 35 4.30 -2.11 -4.40
N THR A 36 5.11 -2.90 -3.72
CA THR A 36 4.71 -3.63 -2.52
C THR A 36 5.77 -3.54 -1.45
N TRP A 37 5.35 -3.25 -0.23
CA TRP A 37 6.20 -3.26 0.96
C TRP A 37 5.60 -4.17 2.02
N ARG A 38 6.47 -4.91 2.71
CA ARG A 38 6.13 -5.77 3.84
C ARG A 38 6.55 -5.11 5.14
N PHE A 39 5.76 -5.22 6.20
CA PHE A 39 6.17 -4.80 7.54
C PHE A 39 5.63 -5.70 8.65
N PRO A 40 6.35 -5.83 9.77
CA PRO A 40 5.93 -6.70 10.87
C PRO A 40 4.76 -6.11 11.66
N GLY A 41 4.16 -6.94 12.50
CA GLY A 41 3.15 -6.53 13.47
C GLY A 41 1.87 -7.34 13.34
N ASP A 42 0.79 -6.77 13.88
CA ASP A 42 -0.54 -7.32 13.74
C ASP A 42 -1.51 -6.24 13.26
N ARG A 43 -2.72 -6.67 12.90
CA ARG A 43 -3.80 -5.81 12.46
C ARG A 43 -4.03 -4.59 13.35
N LYS A 44 -3.96 -4.72 14.68
CA LYS A 44 -4.25 -3.61 15.60
C LYS A 44 -3.16 -2.54 15.53
N VAL A 45 -1.90 -2.94 15.36
CA VAL A 45 -0.78 -2.00 15.17
C VAL A 45 -0.99 -1.18 13.90
N TRP A 46 -1.36 -1.82 12.81
CA TRP A 46 -1.51 -1.13 11.51
C TRP A 46 -2.78 -0.30 11.44
N GLU A 47 -3.90 -0.79 11.99
CA GLU A 47 -5.12 0.01 12.17
C GLU A 47 -4.82 1.27 12.97
N LYS A 48 -4.11 1.15 14.10
CA LYS A 48 -3.69 2.31 14.89
C LYS A 48 -2.81 3.27 14.07
N LEU A 49 -1.82 2.75 13.32
CA LEU A 49 -0.93 3.54 12.48
C LEU A 49 -1.69 4.35 11.42
N PHE A 50 -2.65 3.73 10.72
CA PHE A 50 -3.44 4.41 9.69
C PHE A 50 -4.44 5.41 10.28
N LEU A 51 -5.02 5.10 11.45
CA LEU A 51 -6.03 5.96 12.08
C LEU A 51 -5.42 7.15 12.83
N GLN A 52 -4.27 6.95 13.49
CA GLN A 52 -3.67 7.94 14.40
C GLN A 52 -2.35 8.52 13.87
N GLY A 53 -1.86 7.98 12.76
CA GLY A 53 -0.56 8.33 12.21
C GLY A 53 0.59 7.68 12.95
N GLY A 54 1.78 7.93 12.44
CA GLY A 54 3.03 7.40 12.98
C GLY A 54 3.94 6.89 11.86
N SER A 55 4.91 6.07 12.22
CA SER A 55 5.83 5.46 11.26
C SER A 55 6.11 4.01 11.56
N ILE A 56 6.34 3.22 10.51
CA ILE A 56 6.72 1.81 10.60
C ILE A 56 7.88 1.51 9.65
N GLU A 57 8.80 0.66 10.10
CA GLU A 57 9.83 0.10 9.23
C GLU A 57 9.22 -0.98 8.34
N ALA A 58 9.63 -1.00 7.08
CA ALA A 58 9.13 -1.88 6.05
C ALA A 58 10.29 -2.37 5.16
N GLU A 59 10.05 -3.48 4.49
CA GLU A 59 10.96 -4.06 3.52
C GLU A 59 10.31 -4.00 2.15
N ARG A 60 11.12 -3.80 1.11
CA ARG A 60 10.61 -3.92 -0.25
C ARG A 60 10.26 -5.38 -0.52
N ASN A 61 9.03 -5.62 -0.95
CA ASN A 61 8.56 -6.94 -1.38
C ASN A 61 8.50 -7.02 -2.92
N THR A 62 8.27 -8.20 -3.47
CA THR A 62 8.06 -8.39 -4.91
C THR A 62 6.84 -7.61 -5.37
N ASP A 63 6.87 -7.07 -6.60
CA ASP A 63 5.71 -6.41 -7.19
C ASP A 63 4.54 -7.37 -7.34
N HIS A 64 3.39 -6.95 -6.83
CA HIS A 64 2.16 -7.73 -6.92
C HIS A 64 1.36 -7.31 -8.15
N ARG A 65 0.60 -8.24 -8.72
CA ARG A 65 -0.37 -7.90 -9.76
C ARG A 65 -1.46 -7.02 -9.18
N ALA A 66 -1.97 -6.06 -9.95
CA ALA A 66 -2.99 -5.11 -9.50
C ALA A 66 -4.28 -5.77 -8.99
N HIS A 67 -4.60 -7.00 -9.42
CA HIS A 67 -5.75 -7.74 -8.89
C HIS A 67 -5.64 -8.05 -7.37
N TYR A 68 -4.44 -8.04 -6.80
CA TYR A 68 -4.24 -8.24 -5.36
C TYR A 68 -4.81 -7.10 -4.51
N LEU A 69 -5.07 -5.92 -5.10
CA LEU A 69 -5.68 -4.79 -4.39
C LEU A 69 -7.09 -5.10 -3.88
N ASP A 70 -7.80 -6.01 -4.56
CA ASP A 70 -9.17 -6.41 -4.22
C ASP A 70 -9.24 -7.86 -3.69
N TYR A 71 -8.08 -8.55 -3.61
CA TYR A 71 -8.03 -9.97 -3.29
C TYR A 71 -8.11 -10.24 -1.79
N GLN A 72 -8.99 -11.17 -1.42
CA GLN A 72 -9.05 -11.76 -0.08
C GLN A 72 -9.26 -13.26 -0.23
N GLY A 73 -8.47 -14.06 0.48
CA GLY A 73 -8.51 -15.50 0.27
C GLY A 73 -7.23 -16.23 0.63
N ALA A 74 -7.29 -17.56 0.48
CA ALA A 74 -6.15 -18.44 0.64
C ALA A 74 -5.18 -18.28 -0.53
N VAL A 75 -3.93 -17.95 -0.22
CA VAL A 75 -2.87 -17.82 -1.22
C VAL A 75 -2.57 -19.20 -1.79
N THR A 76 -2.42 -19.27 -3.12
CA THR A 76 -2.05 -20.50 -3.81
C THR A 76 -0.80 -21.11 -3.17
N PRO A 77 -0.82 -22.41 -2.81
CA PRO A 77 0.36 -23.08 -2.27
C PRO A 77 1.57 -22.99 -3.20
N ALA A 78 2.77 -23.13 -2.64
CA ALA A 78 3.98 -23.28 -3.44
C ALA A 78 3.93 -24.56 -4.28
N ALA A 79 4.80 -24.65 -5.29
CA ALA A 79 4.85 -25.81 -6.19
C ALA A 79 5.15 -27.13 -5.48
N ASP A 80 5.79 -27.08 -4.31
CA ASP A 80 6.06 -28.23 -3.43
C ASP A 80 4.90 -28.56 -2.47
N GLY A 81 3.76 -27.86 -2.58
CA GLY A 81 2.60 -28.02 -1.72
C GLY A 81 2.66 -27.21 -0.42
N THR A 82 3.70 -26.41 -0.18
CA THR A 82 3.80 -25.60 1.04
C THR A 82 2.66 -24.57 1.09
N PRO A 83 1.82 -24.55 2.16
CA PRO A 83 0.79 -23.54 2.35
C PRO A 83 1.41 -22.14 2.39
N ARG A 84 0.72 -21.16 1.79
CA ARG A 84 1.16 -19.76 1.78
C ARG A 84 0.22 -18.83 2.54
N GLY A 85 -0.62 -19.37 3.40
CA GLY A 85 -1.49 -18.59 4.27
C GLY A 85 -2.70 -17.98 3.59
N PHE A 86 -3.29 -17.01 4.27
CA PHE A 86 -4.49 -16.29 3.92
C PHE A 86 -4.24 -14.78 3.93
N VAL A 87 -4.88 -14.08 3.01
CA VAL A 87 -4.82 -12.62 2.87
C VAL A 87 -6.18 -12.03 3.20
N THR A 88 -6.21 -11.00 4.05
CA THR A 88 -7.40 -10.19 4.31
C THR A 88 -7.10 -8.71 4.09
N ILE A 89 -8.11 -7.94 3.65
CA ILE A 89 -7.96 -6.50 3.47
C ILE A 89 -8.15 -5.81 4.84
N VAL A 90 -7.18 -4.99 5.22
CA VAL A 90 -7.26 -4.11 6.39
C VAL A 90 -7.77 -2.74 5.96
N PHE A 91 -7.13 -2.15 4.94
CA PHE A 91 -7.57 -0.89 4.33
C PHE A 91 -7.46 -0.98 2.81
N GLN A 92 -8.33 -0.26 2.12
CA GLN A 92 -8.26 -0.07 0.68
C GLN A 92 -8.78 1.32 0.34
N GLY A 93 -8.28 1.88 -0.75
CA GLY A 93 -8.71 3.20 -1.16
C GLY A 93 -8.03 3.68 -2.42
N GLU A 94 -8.23 4.97 -2.67
CA GLU A 94 -7.63 5.67 -3.79
C GLU A 94 -6.57 6.64 -3.28
N PHE A 95 -5.62 7.00 -4.14
CA PHE A 95 -4.62 7.99 -3.79
C PHE A 95 -4.26 8.88 -4.98
N GLN A 96 -3.55 9.96 -4.67
CA GLN A 96 -2.94 10.88 -5.62
C GLN A 96 -1.46 11.00 -5.29
N TRP A 97 -0.62 10.98 -6.33
CA TRP A 97 0.80 11.28 -6.19
C TRP A 97 0.99 12.75 -5.83
N ALA A 98 1.79 13.06 -4.81
CA ALA A 98 2.00 14.44 -4.35
C ALA A 98 2.91 15.24 -5.29
N GLU A 99 3.91 14.58 -5.86
CA GLU A 99 4.63 15.06 -7.02
C GLU A 99 4.17 14.22 -8.21
N LEU A 100 3.98 14.85 -9.38
CA LEU A 100 3.81 14.11 -10.62
C LEU A 100 5.10 13.29 -10.79
N LEU A 101 5.08 12.02 -10.35
CA LEU A 101 6.00 11.05 -10.91
C LEU A 101 5.80 11.18 -12.41
N GLU A 102 6.82 11.65 -13.11
CA GLU A 102 6.85 11.57 -14.57
C GLU A 102 6.95 10.08 -14.90
N LEU A 103 5.80 9.41 -14.85
CA LEU A 103 5.58 8.08 -15.40
C LEU A 103 5.53 8.28 -16.91
N SER A 104 6.65 8.72 -17.50
CA SER A 104 6.73 9.00 -18.93
C SER A 104 6.66 7.66 -19.65
N PRO A 105 5.59 7.40 -20.44
CA PRO A 105 5.49 6.15 -21.21
C PRO A 105 6.55 6.07 -22.33
N LEU A 106 7.33 7.14 -22.54
CA LEU A 106 8.40 7.21 -23.52
C LEU A 106 9.74 6.63 -23.00
N GLU A 107 9.90 6.46 -21.69
CA GLU A 107 11.16 6.04 -21.06
C GLU A 107 10.99 4.80 -20.17
N GLY A 108 10.47 3.71 -20.72
CA GLY A 108 10.48 2.41 -20.04
C GLY A 108 9.56 2.32 -18.80
N PRO A 109 9.67 1.22 -18.02
CA PRO A 109 8.83 1.02 -16.84
C PRO A 109 9.19 2.02 -15.73
N PRO A 110 8.21 2.49 -14.95
CA PRO A 110 8.46 3.36 -13.80
C PRO A 110 9.51 2.80 -12.84
N VAL A 111 10.49 3.62 -12.48
CA VAL A 111 11.50 3.29 -11.48
C VAL A 111 11.02 3.76 -10.11
N LEU A 112 11.20 2.91 -9.10
CA LEU A 112 10.88 3.25 -7.71
C LEU A 112 11.90 4.28 -7.17
N PRO A 113 11.50 5.53 -6.87
CA PRO A 113 12.40 6.53 -6.32
C PRO A 113 12.67 6.27 -4.83
N ASP A 114 13.75 6.84 -4.29
CA ASP A 114 14.13 6.68 -2.88
C ASP A 114 13.20 7.45 -1.91
N PHE A 115 12.36 8.35 -2.42
CA PHE A 115 11.32 9.04 -1.67
C PHE A 115 10.02 9.10 -2.47
N LEU A 116 8.91 8.78 -1.82
CA LEU A 116 7.56 8.89 -2.36
C LEU A 116 6.67 9.62 -1.38
N GLN A 117 5.76 10.43 -1.92
CA GLN A 117 4.67 11.01 -1.16
C GLN A 117 3.36 10.87 -1.92
N ILE A 118 2.32 10.44 -1.21
CA ILE A 118 0.96 10.32 -1.72
C ILE A 118 -0.03 10.98 -0.77
N ALA A 119 -1.13 11.48 -1.31
CA ALA A 119 -2.34 11.79 -0.56
C ALA A 119 -3.33 10.65 -0.78
N PHE A 120 -3.85 10.03 0.28
CA PHE A 120 -4.75 8.90 0.19
C PHE A 120 -6.14 9.23 0.73
N GLN A 121 -7.13 8.50 0.24
CA GLN A 121 -8.48 8.44 0.77
C GLN A 121 -8.88 6.98 0.95
N VAL A 122 -9.28 6.61 2.17
CA VAL A 122 -9.72 5.28 2.57
C VAL A 122 -11.23 5.31 2.78
N HIS A 123 -11.91 4.22 2.42
CA HIS A 123 -13.35 4.07 2.65
C HIS A 123 -13.66 2.89 3.59
N PRO A 124 -13.27 2.94 4.88
CA PRO A 124 -13.67 1.92 5.84
C PRO A 124 -15.17 2.04 6.16
N GLY A 125 -15.98 1.16 5.56
CA GLY A 125 -17.42 1.12 5.78
C GLY A 125 -18.12 2.40 5.29
N THR A 126 -18.69 3.18 6.21
CA THR A 126 -19.37 4.46 5.91
C THR A 126 -18.53 5.70 6.18
N GLN A 127 -17.34 5.54 6.75
CA GLN A 127 -16.45 6.67 7.03
C GLN A 127 -15.45 6.83 5.89
N THR A 128 -15.13 8.08 5.56
CA THR A 128 -14.02 8.41 4.66
C THR A 128 -12.90 9.00 5.50
N MET A 129 -11.69 8.48 5.32
CA MET A 129 -10.49 8.97 5.98
C MET A 129 -9.50 9.42 4.93
N ALA A 130 -8.92 10.61 5.11
CA ALA A 130 -7.89 11.13 4.24
C ALA A 130 -6.58 11.32 5.01
N GLY A 131 -5.46 11.36 4.29
CA GLY A 131 -4.17 11.54 4.89
C GLY A 131 -3.07 11.66 3.85
N GLN A 132 -1.87 11.93 4.33
CA GLN A 132 -0.65 11.82 3.55
C GLN A 132 0.14 10.61 4.01
N MET A 133 0.81 9.96 3.05
CA MET A 133 1.77 8.90 3.33
C MET A 133 3.08 9.22 2.63
N GLN A 134 4.16 9.02 3.37
CA GLN A 134 5.53 9.19 2.89
C GLN A 134 6.25 7.86 3.00
N LEU A 135 6.91 7.43 1.92
CA LEU A 135 7.77 6.26 1.91
C LEU A 135 9.19 6.73 1.62
N LEU A 136 10.08 6.49 2.58
CA LEU A 136 11.49 6.88 2.49
C LEU A 136 12.36 5.65 2.53
N LYS A 137 13.21 5.47 1.52
CA LYS A 137 14.24 4.44 1.52
C LYS A 137 15.40 4.87 2.42
N SER A 138 15.88 3.95 3.22
CA SER A 138 17.05 4.08 4.08
C SER A 138 18.06 2.98 3.77
N PRO A 139 19.29 3.04 4.30
CA PRO A 139 20.27 1.96 4.13
C PRO A 139 19.81 0.61 4.70
N THR A 140 18.87 0.61 5.64
CA THR A 140 18.40 -0.60 6.34
C THR A 140 17.03 -1.09 5.87
N GLY A 141 16.38 -0.39 4.94
CA GLY A 141 15.05 -0.76 4.46
C GLY A 141 14.25 0.45 4.00
N TRP A 142 12.95 0.42 4.27
CA TRP A 142 12.01 1.49 3.99
C TRP A 142 11.33 1.93 5.27
N LYS A 143 10.99 3.21 5.35
CA LYS A 143 10.15 3.75 6.40
C LYS A 143 8.89 4.33 5.80
N ILE A 144 7.75 3.81 6.24
CA ILE A 144 6.43 4.32 5.86
C ILE A 144 5.94 5.21 7.00
N THR A 145 5.66 6.48 6.69
CA THR A 145 5.11 7.45 7.64
C THR A 145 3.70 7.83 7.19
N ILE A 146 2.73 7.73 8.10
CA ILE A 146 1.35 8.11 7.88
C ILE A 146 1.04 9.36 8.69
N LEU A 147 0.50 10.36 8.00
CA LEU A 147 0.03 11.62 8.54
C LEU A 147 -1.46 11.72 8.23
N PRO A 148 -2.35 11.19 9.09
CA PRO A 148 -3.78 11.29 8.87
C PRO A 148 -4.17 12.76 8.87
N GLU A 149 -5.13 13.13 8.02
CA GLU A 149 -5.80 14.41 8.17
C GLU A 149 -6.60 14.35 9.47
N THR A 150 -6.02 14.84 10.56
CA THR A 150 -6.79 15.15 11.76
C THR A 150 -7.77 16.22 11.32
N ASN A 151 -9.08 15.90 11.29
CA ASN A 151 -10.16 16.83 11.00
C ASN A 151 -9.75 18.28 11.34
N SER A 152 -9.36 19.02 10.29
CA SER A 152 -9.55 20.45 10.28
C SER A 152 -11.03 20.64 10.64
N ARG A 153 -11.28 21.59 11.54
CA ARG A 153 -12.62 21.98 11.99
C ARG A 153 -13.65 21.69 10.91
N ALA A 154 -14.73 21.03 11.32
CA ALA A 154 -16.02 21.04 10.66
C ALA A 154 -16.07 22.10 9.55
N LEU A 155 -16.07 21.66 8.29
CA LEU A 155 -16.74 22.40 7.25
C LEU A 155 -18.21 22.44 7.65
N LYS A 156 -18.53 23.36 8.56
CA LYS A 156 -19.85 23.97 8.63
C LYS A 156 -19.97 24.67 7.28
N THR A 157 -20.73 24.04 6.40
CA THR A 157 -21.44 24.77 5.36
C THR A 157 -22.34 25.76 6.10
N ASP A 158 -22.00 27.04 6.03
CA ASP A 158 -22.97 28.11 6.19
C ASP A 158 -23.98 28.07 5.04
#